data_AF-A0A1G1PQG4-F1
#
_entry.id   AF-A0A1G1PQG4-F1
#
_cell.length_a   1.000
_cell.length_b   1.000
_cell.length_c   1.000
_cell.angle_alpha   90.00
_cell.angle_beta   90.00
_cell.angle_gamma   90.00
#
_symmetry.space_group_name_H-M   'P 1'
#
loop_
_entity.id
_entity.type
_entity.pdbx_description
1 polymer ?
#
loop_
_entity_poly.entity_id
_entity_poly.type
_entity_poly.pdbx_seq_one_letter_code
_entity_poly.pdbx_strand_id
1 'polypeptide(L)'
;MSNKIFFDRETYLETLIKRITGLLEGYRQNIALIGDELVGKTSILFKLLDKFYDSRLVLIYLEARPETIASFSRRFTGVLLYNFLLNSGIALKEDLDFLMRKSQGFAPKTVRQAKNILEAVQRRKKNNILADLFSLTDCLYAETGKRCVVIIDEFHNLESLGITGLYREWSKLLISQKHTMYIIASSLKFRAKCILTKNLSLLFGNFELISIEPFDIKTSGKFLDSNLSELCLDQGLRDFIVHFTGGIPMYLNAICEALRKNSRMNLAEAIEGLLFDSSGLLNQRFSNYIKRFIDLPHNEAYLWILYLTASGRNKIKEMAQIMNKSKKELSLRANYLLELDTISRNGDFLKINDRVFGFWLKFVYRGKLDSLTFDAKNQKEYFRENLEEMIREFLACAQKPLLERLAELLRLFADDSMQLEKKKIRLNHFREIKPLEFGHRALQAGLLGRSAESLWIMAVKNEPLTEDDITEFAKECRKYRHRLKKSIVVTVKEIDMNTRLRAMEENIWAWDLKRLNQMLDLYSRPWVIA
;
A
#
# COMPACT_ATOMS: atom_id res chain seq x y z
N MET A 1 -0.76 1.79 25.80
CA MET A 1 -0.43 1.52 24.38
C MET A 1 1.06 1.24 24.33
N SER A 2 1.49 0.03 23.96
CA SER A 2 2.92 -0.27 23.87
C SER A 2 3.59 0.70 22.90
N ASN A 3 4.77 1.20 23.25
CA ASN A 3 5.63 1.98 22.35
C ASN A 3 5.93 1.11 21.11
N LYS A 4 5.03 1.14 20.12
CA LYS A 4 5.30 0.58 18.80
C LYS A 4 6.47 1.37 18.25
N ILE A 5 7.57 0.67 17.95
CA ILE A 5 8.77 1.26 17.40
C ILE A 5 8.37 2.02 16.13
N PHE A 6 8.50 3.35 16.18
CA PHE A 6 8.35 4.20 15.00
C PHE A 6 9.70 4.20 14.30
N PHE A 7 9.76 3.63 13.10
CA PHE A 7 11.02 3.35 12.40
C PHE A 7 10.97 3.86 10.96
N ASP A 8 11.97 4.65 10.56
CA ASP A 8 12.20 5.12 9.17
C ASP A 8 10.97 5.78 8.52
N ARG A 9 10.24 6.57 9.29
CA ARG A 9 9.05 7.34 8.84
C ARG A 9 9.11 8.81 9.24
N GLU A 10 10.28 9.28 9.64
CA GLU A 10 10.58 10.64 10.07
C GLU A 10 10.27 11.65 8.96
N THR A 11 10.67 11.36 7.73
CA THR A 11 10.45 12.24 6.57
C THR A 11 8.96 12.54 6.31
N TYR A 12 8.11 11.52 6.45
CA TYR A 12 6.65 11.69 6.35
C TYR A 12 6.12 12.58 7.47
N LEU A 13 6.55 12.32 8.71
CA LEU A 13 6.14 13.09 9.87
C LEU A 13 6.61 14.56 9.78
N GLU A 14 7.86 14.79 9.41
CA GLU A 14 8.43 16.12 9.18
C GLU A 14 7.66 16.88 8.10
N THR A 15 7.25 16.20 7.03
CA THR A 15 6.41 16.79 5.99
C THR A 15 5.06 17.23 6.57
N LEU A 16 4.39 16.38 7.35
CA LEU A 16 3.11 16.74 8.00
C LEU A 16 3.27 17.94 8.94
N ILE A 17 4.29 17.92 9.81
CA ILE A 17 4.59 19.02 10.75
C ILE A 17 4.90 20.31 9.99
N LYS A 18 5.70 20.26 8.93
CA LYS A 18 6.02 21.41 8.08
C LYS A 18 4.77 22.03 7.48
N ARG A 19 3.82 21.22 7.00
CA ARG A 19 2.56 21.72 6.41
C ARG A 19 1.61 22.30 7.45
N ILE A 20 1.52 21.70 8.62
CA ILE A 20 0.73 22.23 9.75
C ILE A 20 1.34 23.55 10.24
N THR A 21 2.67 23.66 10.30
CA THR A 21 3.35 24.92 10.64
C THR A 21 3.11 25.98 9.56
N GLY A 22 3.15 25.61 8.28
CA GLY A 22 2.76 26.48 7.17
C GLY A 22 1.33 27.00 7.31
N LEU A 23 0.38 26.18 7.79
CA LEU A 23 -0.98 26.65 8.08
C LEU A 23 -0.97 27.80 9.09
N LEU A 24 -0.11 27.77 10.11
CA LEU A 24 0.07 28.84 11.12
C LEU A 24 0.69 30.12 10.54
N GLU A 25 1.45 30.00 9.45
CA GLU A 25 2.02 31.11 8.69
C GLU A 25 1.08 31.65 7.59
N GLY A 26 -0.10 31.03 7.43
CA GLY A 26 -1.11 31.44 6.45
C GLY A 26 -1.05 30.69 5.12
N TYR A 27 -0.14 29.72 4.99
CA TYR A 27 -0.05 28.82 3.84
C TYR A 27 -0.77 27.49 4.11
N ARG A 28 -1.96 27.33 3.54
CA ARG A 28 -2.75 26.10 3.69
C ARG A 28 -2.53 25.14 2.52
N GLN A 29 -2.15 23.90 2.85
CA GLN A 29 -2.04 22.80 1.90
C GLN A 29 -2.70 21.54 2.51
N ASN A 30 -3.75 21.02 1.88
CA ASN A 30 -4.38 19.77 2.34
C ASN A 30 -3.51 18.57 1.94
N ILE A 31 -3.56 17.46 2.68
CA ILE A 31 -2.69 16.29 2.48
C ILE A 31 -3.51 15.01 2.40
N ALA A 32 -3.23 14.18 1.40
CA ALA A 32 -3.80 12.84 1.26
C ALA A 32 -2.70 11.79 1.44
N LEU A 33 -2.76 11.04 2.54
CA LEU A 33 -1.90 9.90 2.85
C LEU A 33 -2.51 8.63 2.26
N ILE A 34 -1.95 8.13 1.17
CA ILE A 34 -2.43 6.90 0.52
C ILE A 34 -1.37 5.83 0.62
N GLY A 35 -1.77 4.61 0.97
CA GLY A 35 -0.85 3.49 1.05
C GLY A 35 -1.62 2.22 1.35
N ASP A 36 -1.01 1.06 1.13
CA ASP A 36 -1.66 -0.23 1.42
C ASP A 36 -2.05 -0.35 2.90
N GLU A 37 -2.94 -1.29 3.21
CA GLU A 37 -3.18 -1.63 4.61
C GLU A 37 -1.85 -2.02 5.30
N LEU A 38 -1.73 -1.75 6.61
CA LEU A 38 -0.59 -2.17 7.44
C LEU A 38 0.78 -1.50 7.18
N VAL A 39 0.88 -0.57 6.22
CA VAL A 39 2.14 0.17 5.96
C VAL A 39 2.49 1.23 7.01
N GLY A 40 1.64 1.42 8.03
CA GLY A 40 1.92 2.32 9.17
C GLY A 40 1.33 3.73 9.07
N LYS A 41 0.34 3.98 8.19
CA LYS A 41 -0.34 5.30 8.06
C LYS A 41 -0.88 5.82 9.39
N THR A 42 -1.69 5.04 10.08
CA THR A 42 -2.26 5.40 11.39
C THR A 42 -1.17 5.58 12.45
N SER A 43 -0.07 4.82 12.39
CA SER A 43 1.08 5.02 13.27
C SER A 43 1.75 6.37 13.05
N ILE A 44 1.87 6.84 11.81
CA ILE A 44 2.38 8.18 11.48
C ILE A 44 1.43 9.26 12.02
N LEU A 45 0.12 9.09 11.83
CA LEU A 45 -0.88 10.04 12.34
C LEU A 45 -0.88 10.12 13.87
N PHE A 46 -0.81 9.00 14.58
CA PHE A 46 -0.71 9.01 16.04
C PHE A 46 0.60 9.61 16.52
N LYS A 47 1.72 9.32 15.84
CA LYS A 47 3.00 9.95 16.18
C LYS A 47 2.96 11.48 15.99
N LEU A 48 2.20 11.96 15.00
CA LEU A 48 1.93 13.37 14.81
C LEU A 48 1.12 13.95 15.97
N LEU A 49 0.02 13.30 16.37
CA LEU A 49 -0.80 13.75 17.51
C LEU A 49 0.01 13.81 18.81
N ASP A 50 0.92 12.86 19.02
CA ASP A 50 1.76 12.81 20.22
C ASP A 50 2.86 13.90 20.23
N LYS A 51 3.42 14.22 19.06
CA LYS A 51 4.57 15.14 18.94
C LYS A 51 4.19 16.60 18.70
N PHE A 52 3.04 16.86 18.07
CA PHE A 52 2.67 18.21 17.67
C PHE A 52 1.70 18.84 18.68
N TYR A 53 2.08 19.99 19.24
CA TYR A 53 1.22 20.80 20.08
C TYR A 53 1.45 22.30 19.79
N ASP A 54 0.36 23.04 19.54
CA ASP A 54 0.36 24.50 19.43
C ASP A 54 -0.98 25.03 19.98
N SER A 55 -0.95 26.03 20.86
CA SER A 55 -2.16 26.58 21.51
C SER A 55 -3.07 27.36 20.57
N ARG A 56 -2.59 27.73 19.38
CA ARG A 56 -3.34 28.42 18.32
C ARG A 56 -4.01 27.45 17.37
N LEU A 57 -3.87 26.14 17.58
CA LEU A 57 -4.31 25.10 16.67
C LEU A 57 -5.02 23.96 17.40
N VAL A 58 -6.18 23.56 16.88
CA VAL A 58 -6.91 22.39 17.36
C VAL A 58 -6.72 21.24 16.37
N LEU A 59 -6.07 20.16 16.83
CA LEU A 59 -5.97 18.90 16.10
C LEU A 59 -7.22 18.07 16.35
N ILE A 60 -7.88 17.62 15.28
CA ILE A 60 -9.11 16.83 15.34
C ILE A 60 -8.84 15.51 14.62
N TYR A 61 -8.79 14.40 15.35
CA TYR A 61 -8.62 13.07 14.76
C TYR A 61 -9.94 12.29 14.74
N LEU A 62 -10.30 11.80 13.56
CA LEU A 62 -11.49 10.98 13.34
C LEU A 62 -11.15 9.80 12.44
N GLU A 63 -11.39 8.59 12.95
CA GLU A 63 -11.45 7.41 12.09
C GLU A 63 -12.83 7.36 11.43
N ALA A 64 -12.90 7.30 10.09
CA ALA A 64 -14.15 7.11 9.36
C ALA A 64 -14.51 5.62 9.34
N ARG A 65 -15.68 5.32 9.90
CA ARG A 65 -16.20 3.96 10.07
C ARG A 65 -17.59 3.88 9.43
N PRO A 66 -18.06 2.69 9.02
CA PRO A 66 -19.45 2.50 8.64
C PRO A 66 -20.38 2.88 9.78
N GLU A 67 -21.06 4.02 9.67
CA GLU A 67 -21.99 4.53 10.69
C GLU A 67 -23.08 5.43 10.09
N THR A 68 -24.08 5.78 10.89
CA THR A 68 -25.14 6.72 10.48
C THR A 68 -24.65 8.16 10.55
N ILE A 69 -25.23 9.05 9.73
CA ILE A 69 -24.94 10.49 9.80
C ILE A 69 -25.19 11.07 11.20
N ALA A 70 -26.19 10.57 11.94
CA ALA A 70 -26.46 11.00 13.31
C ALA A 70 -25.32 10.67 14.28
N SER A 71 -24.79 9.44 14.20
CA SER A 71 -23.63 9.01 14.99
C SER A 71 -22.40 9.84 14.63
N PHE A 72 -22.14 10.00 13.32
CA PHE A 72 -21.02 10.79 12.82
C PHE A 72 -21.09 12.24 13.27
N SER A 73 -22.25 12.91 13.16
CA SER A 73 -22.43 14.31 13.59
C SER A 73 -22.20 14.50 15.09
N ARG A 74 -22.69 13.58 15.92
CA ARG A 74 -22.43 13.61 17.38
C ARG A 74 -20.95 13.44 17.67
N ARG A 75 -20.30 12.45 17.02
CA ARG A 75 -18.88 12.13 17.22
C ARG A 75 -17.98 13.28 16.77
N PHE A 76 -18.20 13.83 15.57
CA PHE A 76 -17.46 14.98 15.06
C PHE A 76 -17.57 16.17 16.02
N THR A 77 -18.79 16.53 16.44
CA THR A 77 -19.04 17.63 17.38
C THR A 77 -18.33 17.39 18.70
N GLY A 78 -18.45 16.18 19.26
CA GLY A 78 -17.80 15.80 20.50
C GLY A 78 -16.28 15.92 20.42
N VAL A 79 -15.67 15.36 19.37
CA VAL A 79 -14.21 15.41 19.17
C VAL A 79 -13.72 16.85 18.94
N LEU A 80 -14.43 17.67 18.16
CA LEU A 80 -14.11 19.09 17.95
C LEU A 80 -14.07 19.84 19.29
N LEU A 81 -15.15 19.75 20.07
CA LEU A 81 -15.26 20.47 21.34
C LEU A 81 -14.30 19.92 22.39
N TYR A 82 -14.10 18.60 22.44
CA TYR A 82 -13.13 17.97 23.34
C TYR A 82 -11.72 18.47 23.08
N ASN A 83 -11.25 18.43 21.83
CA ASN A 83 -9.90 18.87 21.48
C ASN A 83 -9.74 20.39 21.65
N PHE A 84 -10.79 21.18 21.39
CA PHE A 84 -10.77 22.61 21.69
C PHE A 84 -10.55 22.89 23.19
N LEU A 85 -11.32 22.23 24.06
CA LEU A 85 -11.19 22.41 25.51
C LEU A 85 -9.83 21.90 26.03
N LEU A 86 -9.37 20.76 25.53
CA LEU A 86 -8.06 20.18 25.86
C LEU A 86 -6.93 21.14 25.50
N ASN A 87 -6.93 21.64 24.27
CA ASN A 87 -5.95 22.62 23.78
C ASN A 87 -6.04 23.98 24.49
N SER A 88 -7.14 24.25 25.19
CA SER A 88 -7.35 25.47 25.96
C SER A 88 -7.07 25.30 27.46
N GLY A 89 -6.63 24.11 27.91
CA GLY A 89 -6.37 23.82 29.32
C GLY A 89 -7.63 23.82 30.19
N ILE A 90 -8.81 23.60 29.60
CA ILE A 90 -10.10 23.64 30.31
C ILE A 90 -10.48 22.21 30.76
N ALA A 91 -11.17 22.10 31.89
CA ALA A 91 -11.64 20.82 32.42
C ALA A 91 -12.45 19.99 31.39
N LEU A 92 -12.14 18.69 31.32
CA LEU A 92 -12.68 17.76 30.34
C LEU A 92 -13.57 16.69 30.98
N LYS A 93 -14.57 16.25 30.21
CA LYS A 93 -15.34 15.03 30.44
C LYS A 93 -15.79 14.52 29.08
N GLU A 94 -15.70 13.20 28.86
CA GLU A 94 -16.18 12.55 27.64
C GLU A 94 -17.72 12.45 27.62
N ASP A 95 -18.38 13.60 27.59
CA ASP A 95 -19.84 13.72 27.53
C ASP A 95 -20.21 14.93 26.68
N LEU A 96 -20.96 14.71 25.59
CA LEU A 96 -21.26 15.76 24.62
C LEU A 96 -22.01 16.94 25.26
N ASP A 97 -22.95 16.68 26.16
CA ASP A 97 -23.73 17.74 26.81
C ASP A 97 -22.87 18.58 27.76
N PHE A 98 -21.92 17.95 28.47
CA PHE A 98 -20.89 18.66 29.22
C PHE A 98 -19.99 19.49 28.32
N LEU A 99 -19.45 18.91 27.23
CA LEU A 99 -18.57 19.60 26.29
C LEU A 99 -19.27 20.82 25.67
N MET A 100 -20.53 20.68 25.25
CA MET A 100 -21.32 21.80 24.73
C MET A 100 -21.56 22.89 25.77
N ARG A 101 -21.91 22.53 27.01
CA ARG A 101 -22.11 23.50 28.10
C ARG A 101 -20.84 24.25 28.44
N LYS A 102 -19.70 23.56 28.53
CA LYS A 102 -18.40 24.20 28.83
C LYS A 102 -17.92 25.06 27.68
N SER A 103 -17.99 24.58 26.44
CA SER A 103 -17.59 25.34 25.26
C SER A 103 -18.48 26.55 25.00
N GLN A 104 -19.74 26.58 25.47
CA GLN A 104 -20.65 27.71 25.29
C GLN A 104 -20.08 29.03 25.85
N GLY A 105 -19.25 28.97 26.92
CA GLY A 105 -18.61 30.15 27.50
C GLY A 105 -17.51 30.76 26.63
N PHE A 106 -16.99 30.02 25.65
CA PHE A 106 -15.85 30.43 24.81
C PHE A 106 -16.20 30.51 23.32
N ALA A 107 -17.06 29.62 22.84
CA ALA A 107 -17.49 29.52 21.43
C ALA A 107 -19.03 29.37 21.32
N PRO A 108 -19.80 30.38 21.78
CA PRO A 108 -21.25 30.29 21.88
C PRO A 108 -21.98 30.09 20.55
N LYS A 109 -21.49 30.68 19.45
CA LYS A 109 -22.07 30.52 18.10
C LYS A 109 -21.79 29.12 17.56
N THR A 110 -20.58 28.61 17.78
CA THR A 110 -20.18 27.25 17.39
C THR A 110 -21.08 26.22 18.07
N VAL A 111 -21.31 26.36 19.39
CA VAL A 111 -22.21 25.45 20.13
C VAL A 111 -23.66 25.58 19.65
N ARG A 112 -24.15 26.80 19.38
CA ARG A 112 -25.49 27.01 18.83
C ARG A 112 -25.66 26.35 17.45
N GLN A 113 -24.68 26.52 16.57
CA GLN A 113 -24.69 25.90 15.24
C GLN A 113 -24.64 24.38 15.35
N ALA A 114 -23.82 23.83 16.26
CA ALA A 114 -23.76 22.41 16.53
C ALA A 114 -25.12 21.85 16.99
N LYS A 115 -25.83 22.53 17.92
CA LYS A 115 -27.19 22.14 18.33
C LYS A 115 -28.15 22.10 17.14
N ASN A 116 -28.16 23.15 16.33
CA ASN A 116 -29.02 23.24 15.15
C ASN A 116 -28.77 22.10 14.15
N ILE A 117 -27.51 21.72 13.95
CA ILE A 117 -27.13 20.60 13.09
C ILE A 117 -27.63 19.28 13.69
N LEU A 118 -27.35 19.02 14.97
CA LEU A 118 -27.77 17.79 15.63
C LEU A 118 -29.30 17.61 15.63
N GLU A 119 -30.06 18.68 15.88
CA GLU A 119 -31.53 18.67 15.77
C GLU A 119 -32.01 18.42 14.34
N ALA A 120 -31.38 19.05 13.34
CA ALA A 120 -31.75 18.87 11.94
C ALA A 120 -31.49 17.43 11.46
N VAL A 121 -30.40 16.81 11.92
CA VAL A 121 -30.06 15.42 11.64
C VAL A 121 -31.10 14.47 12.23
N GLN A 122 -31.52 14.69 13.49
CA GLN A 122 -32.57 13.90 14.13
C GLN A 122 -33.90 14.00 13.38
N ARG A 123 -34.23 15.19 12.86
CA ARG A 123 -35.48 15.44 12.12
C ARG A 123 -35.43 14.97 10.65
N ARG A 124 -34.28 14.51 10.15
CA ARG A 124 -34.04 14.15 8.72
C ARG A 124 -34.41 15.27 7.72
N LYS A 125 -34.31 16.53 8.15
CA LYS A 125 -34.89 17.69 7.42
C LYS A 125 -33.92 18.46 6.52
N LYS A 126 -32.63 18.08 6.43
CA LYS A 126 -31.62 18.87 5.73
C LYS A 126 -30.83 18.11 4.68
N ASN A 127 -30.75 18.71 3.49
CA ASN A 127 -29.68 18.47 2.54
C ASN A 127 -28.40 19.17 3.05
N ASN A 128 -27.22 18.63 2.76
CA ASN A 128 -25.88 19.20 3.05
C ASN A 128 -25.43 19.21 4.53
N ILE A 129 -25.95 18.30 5.37
CA ILE A 129 -25.56 18.16 6.79
C ILE A 129 -24.03 18.10 6.98
N LEU A 130 -23.30 17.42 6.09
CA LEU A 130 -21.86 17.26 6.24
C LEU A 130 -21.10 18.58 6.05
N ALA A 131 -21.53 19.40 5.09
CA ALA A 131 -20.93 20.70 4.87
C ALA A 131 -21.20 21.63 6.06
N ASP A 132 -22.42 21.62 6.59
CA ASP A 132 -22.78 22.35 7.81
C ASP A 132 -21.90 21.89 8.99
N LEU A 133 -21.69 20.59 9.14
CA LEU A 133 -20.87 20.00 10.20
C LEU A 133 -19.40 20.42 10.12
N PHE A 134 -18.80 20.32 8.93
CA PHE A 134 -17.42 20.72 8.71
C PHE A 134 -17.24 22.25 8.78
N SER A 135 -18.28 23.05 8.56
CA SER A 135 -18.23 24.51 8.77
C SER A 135 -18.09 24.92 10.25
N LEU A 136 -18.33 24.01 11.20
CA LEU A 136 -18.11 24.27 12.62
C LEU A 136 -16.66 24.66 12.94
N THR A 137 -15.68 24.19 12.14
CA THR A 137 -14.27 24.57 12.33
C THR A 137 -14.02 26.04 12.02
N ASP A 138 -14.68 26.60 11.00
CA ASP A 138 -14.58 28.03 10.70
C ASP A 138 -15.35 28.87 11.71
N CYS A 139 -16.50 28.37 12.20
CA CYS A 139 -17.22 29.02 13.29
C CYS A 139 -16.34 29.12 14.55
N LEU A 140 -15.66 28.02 14.89
CA LEU A 140 -14.73 27.98 16.02
C LEU A 140 -13.56 28.96 15.81
N TYR A 141 -12.97 28.99 14.61
CA TYR A 141 -11.91 29.95 14.29
C TYR A 141 -12.39 31.40 14.43
N ALA A 142 -13.58 31.72 13.94
CA ALA A 142 -14.13 33.08 14.02
C ALA A 142 -14.35 33.56 15.47
N GLU A 143 -14.62 32.64 16.41
CA GLU A 143 -14.82 32.97 17.82
C GLU A 143 -13.54 32.92 18.66
N THR A 144 -12.61 32.03 18.32
CA THR A 144 -11.47 31.71 19.20
C THR A 144 -10.12 32.07 18.60
N GLY A 145 -10.06 32.38 17.30
CA GLY A 145 -8.82 32.56 16.54
C GLY A 145 -8.02 31.28 16.30
N LYS A 146 -8.48 30.13 16.81
CA LYS A 146 -7.76 28.85 16.72
C LYS A 146 -8.02 28.18 15.37
N ARG A 147 -6.94 27.90 14.63
CA ARG A 147 -7.01 27.16 13.36
C ARG A 147 -7.28 25.68 13.64
N CYS A 148 -7.86 24.99 12.67
CA CYS A 148 -8.19 23.57 12.82
C CYS A 148 -7.40 22.72 11.82
N VAL A 149 -6.93 21.56 12.27
CA VAL A 149 -6.47 20.49 11.37
C VAL A 149 -7.37 19.28 11.59
N VAL A 150 -8.12 18.91 10.57
CA VAL A 150 -9.03 17.77 10.61
C VAL A 150 -8.35 16.58 9.94
N ILE A 151 -8.05 15.58 10.74
CA ILE A 151 -7.48 14.30 10.32
C ILE A 151 -8.63 13.29 10.17
N ILE A 152 -8.86 12.79 8.96
CA ILE A 152 -9.85 11.76 8.68
C ILE A 152 -9.14 10.49 8.21
N ASP A 153 -9.00 9.52 9.11
CA ASP A 153 -8.44 8.21 8.81
C ASP A 153 -9.48 7.33 8.11
N GLU A 154 -9.06 6.51 7.16
CA GLU A 154 -9.91 5.71 6.25
C GLU A 154 -11.08 6.50 5.62
N PHE A 155 -10.78 7.72 5.12
CA PHE A 155 -11.80 8.69 4.68
C PHE A 155 -12.79 8.18 3.62
N HIS A 156 -12.41 7.18 2.84
CA HIS A 156 -13.29 6.58 1.83
C HIS A 156 -14.58 6.02 2.45
N ASN A 157 -14.55 5.66 3.73
CA ASN A 157 -15.72 5.17 4.47
C ASN A 157 -16.79 6.24 4.70
N LEU A 158 -16.51 7.53 4.47
CA LEU A 158 -17.53 8.58 4.55
C LEU A 158 -18.70 8.36 3.57
N GLU A 159 -18.50 7.61 2.48
CA GLU A 159 -19.59 7.23 1.57
C GLU A 159 -20.69 6.39 2.24
N SER A 160 -20.36 5.68 3.33
CA SER A 160 -21.33 4.89 4.10
C SER A 160 -22.38 5.74 4.83
N LEU A 161 -22.16 7.06 4.95
CA LEU A 161 -23.11 7.99 5.55
C LEU A 161 -24.39 8.17 4.72
N GLY A 162 -24.41 7.68 3.47
CA GLY A 162 -25.60 7.71 2.61
C GLY A 162 -25.90 9.08 1.98
N ILE A 163 -24.91 9.99 1.96
CA ILE A 163 -25.06 11.33 1.38
C ILE A 163 -24.69 11.30 -0.10
N THR A 164 -25.63 11.63 -0.96
CA THR A 164 -25.41 11.74 -2.41
C THR A 164 -24.48 12.93 -2.71
N GLY A 165 -23.43 12.70 -3.51
CA GLY A 165 -22.51 13.78 -3.90
C GLY A 165 -21.59 14.32 -2.79
N LEU A 166 -21.46 13.60 -1.67
CA LEU A 166 -20.67 13.97 -0.48
C LEU A 166 -19.35 14.69 -0.80
N TYR A 167 -18.48 14.06 -1.58
CA TYR A 167 -17.15 14.62 -1.88
C TYR A 167 -17.21 15.88 -2.75
N ARG A 168 -18.22 16.00 -3.61
CA ARG A 168 -18.42 17.18 -4.45
C ARG A 168 -18.88 18.39 -3.62
N GLU A 169 -19.67 18.15 -2.58
CA GLU A 169 -20.06 19.20 -1.64
C GLU A 169 -18.88 19.60 -0.75
N TRP A 170 -18.15 18.61 -0.25
CA TRP A 170 -16.95 18.86 0.54
C TRP A 170 -15.88 19.62 -0.25
N SER A 171 -15.69 19.34 -1.54
CA SER A 171 -14.71 20.07 -2.37
C SER A 171 -15.04 21.56 -2.52
N LYS A 172 -16.32 21.93 -2.58
CA LYS A 172 -16.73 23.35 -2.54
C LYS A 172 -16.38 24.00 -1.21
N LEU A 173 -16.61 23.29 -0.10
CA LEU A 173 -16.25 23.77 1.23
C LEU A 173 -14.74 23.96 1.35
N LEU A 174 -13.92 23.02 0.86
CA LEU A 174 -12.46 23.10 0.91
C LEU A 174 -11.89 24.38 0.29
N ILE A 175 -12.57 25.00 -0.67
CA ILE A 175 -12.15 26.29 -1.27
C ILE A 175 -12.38 27.46 -0.31
N SER A 176 -13.53 27.49 0.39
CA SER A 176 -13.88 28.58 1.29
C SER A 176 -13.16 28.52 2.63
N GLN A 177 -12.81 27.31 3.12
CA GLN A 177 -12.18 27.14 4.44
C GLN A 177 -10.68 27.47 4.40
N LYS A 178 -10.32 28.73 4.65
CA LYS A 178 -8.93 29.18 4.69
C LYS A 178 -8.20 28.82 5.99
N HIS A 179 -8.94 28.58 7.07
CA HIS A 179 -8.39 28.38 8.43
C HIS A 179 -8.49 26.93 8.92
N THR A 180 -8.92 26.03 8.03
CA THR A 180 -9.04 24.59 8.28
C THR A 180 -8.21 23.82 7.26
N MET A 181 -7.25 23.04 7.72
CA MET A 181 -6.47 22.10 6.90
C MET A 181 -7.01 20.69 7.08
N TYR A 182 -7.03 19.91 6.01
CA TYR A 182 -7.43 18.50 6.05
C TYR A 182 -6.24 17.58 5.77
N ILE A 183 -6.12 16.54 6.61
CA ILE A 183 -5.25 15.40 6.39
C ILE A 183 -6.15 14.17 6.28
N ILE A 184 -6.18 13.55 5.12
CA ILE A 184 -7.01 12.37 4.89
C ILE A 184 -6.11 11.16 4.67
N ALA A 185 -6.51 10.00 5.19
CA ALA A 185 -5.77 8.76 4.98
C ALA A 185 -6.67 7.65 4.44
N SER A 186 -6.13 6.78 3.59
CA SER A 186 -6.86 5.63 3.05
C SER A 186 -5.96 4.44 2.78
N SER A 187 -6.44 3.26 3.18
CA SER A 187 -5.90 1.95 2.78
C SER A 187 -6.34 1.50 1.39
N LEU A 188 -7.48 2.00 0.88
CA LEU A 188 -7.97 1.74 -0.47
C LEU A 188 -7.37 2.75 -1.45
N LYS A 189 -6.21 2.43 -2.01
CA LYS A 189 -5.46 3.28 -2.96
C LYS A 189 -6.26 3.58 -4.22
N PHE A 190 -6.91 2.58 -4.81
CA PHE A 190 -7.68 2.76 -6.04
C PHE A 190 -8.87 3.70 -5.82
N ARG A 191 -9.67 3.41 -4.78
CA ARG A 191 -10.86 4.20 -4.43
C ARG A 191 -10.49 5.62 -4.03
N ALA A 192 -9.46 5.80 -3.19
CA ALA A 192 -9.00 7.12 -2.78
C ALA A 192 -8.51 7.95 -3.96
N LYS A 193 -7.72 7.37 -4.88
CA LYS A 193 -7.30 8.06 -6.11
C LYS A 193 -8.48 8.46 -6.98
N CYS A 194 -9.50 7.60 -7.11
CA CYS A 194 -10.73 7.93 -7.82
C CYS A 194 -11.47 9.11 -7.17
N ILE A 195 -11.64 9.12 -5.85
CA ILE A 195 -12.28 10.23 -5.13
C ILE A 195 -11.48 11.53 -5.32
N LEU A 196 -10.16 11.46 -5.20
CA LEU A 196 -9.29 12.65 -5.32
C LEU A 196 -9.30 13.24 -6.73
N THR A 197 -9.24 12.38 -7.75
CA THR A 197 -9.15 12.82 -9.16
C THR A 197 -10.49 13.18 -9.79
N LYS A 198 -11.60 12.60 -9.32
CA LYS A 198 -12.94 12.85 -9.90
C LYS A 198 -13.80 13.81 -9.09
N ASN A 199 -13.72 13.73 -7.76
CA ASN A 199 -14.65 14.44 -6.88
C ASN A 199 -14.00 15.61 -6.14
N LEU A 200 -12.70 15.51 -5.82
CA LEU A 200 -11.93 16.52 -5.12
C LEU A 200 -10.92 17.26 -6.03
N SER A 201 -10.98 17.05 -7.35
CA SER A 201 -10.11 17.72 -8.32
C SER A 201 -10.57 19.16 -8.57
N LEU A 202 -10.06 20.12 -7.80
CA LEU A 202 -10.34 21.54 -8.00
C LEU A 202 -9.01 22.32 -7.99
N LEU A 203 -8.87 23.31 -8.88
CA LEU A 203 -7.62 24.08 -9.06
C LEU A 203 -7.07 24.71 -7.76
N PHE A 204 -7.93 24.97 -6.76
CA PHE A 204 -7.57 25.49 -5.44
C PHE A 204 -8.08 24.54 -4.34
N GLY A 205 -7.28 24.33 -3.28
CA GLY A 205 -7.63 23.40 -2.19
C GLY A 205 -7.28 21.93 -2.45
N ASN A 206 -6.49 21.66 -3.50
CA ASN A 206 -5.98 20.34 -3.84
C ASN A 206 -5.24 19.67 -2.68
N PHE A 207 -5.36 18.36 -2.63
CA PHE A 207 -4.58 17.53 -1.73
C PHE A 207 -3.19 17.27 -2.32
N GLU A 208 -2.15 17.54 -1.54
CA GLU A 208 -0.82 17.00 -1.78
C GLU A 208 -0.88 15.50 -1.52
N LEU A 209 -0.59 14.71 -2.55
CA LEU A 209 -0.62 13.26 -2.43
C LEU A 209 0.71 12.75 -1.90
N ILE A 210 0.68 12.11 -0.73
CA ILE A 210 1.82 11.45 -0.13
C ILE A 210 1.55 9.94 -0.14
N SER A 211 2.35 9.20 -0.93
CA SER A 211 2.27 7.73 -0.98
C SER A 211 3.11 7.12 0.13
N ILE A 212 2.48 6.37 1.03
CA ILE A 212 3.16 5.58 2.06
C ILE A 212 3.33 4.17 1.50
N GLU A 213 4.58 3.85 1.16
CA GLU A 213 4.94 2.53 0.64
C GLU A 213 5.39 1.61 1.80
N PRO A 214 5.37 0.28 1.62
CA PRO A 214 6.12 -0.65 2.48
C PRO A 214 7.58 -0.24 2.61
N PHE A 215 8.28 -0.76 3.62
CA PHE A 215 9.72 -0.54 3.71
C PHE A 215 10.41 -1.12 2.48
N ASP A 216 11.40 -0.40 1.95
CA ASP A 216 12.26 -0.96 0.93
C ASP A 216 13.13 -2.08 1.53
N ILE A 217 13.92 -2.75 0.69
CA ILE A 217 14.77 -3.87 1.10
C ILE A 217 15.77 -3.42 2.19
N LYS A 218 16.38 -2.25 2.02
CA LYS A 218 17.41 -1.72 2.92
C LYS A 218 16.83 -1.33 4.28
N THR A 219 15.71 -0.63 4.29
CA THR A 219 14.98 -0.25 5.50
C THR A 219 14.43 -1.48 6.21
N SER A 220 13.92 -2.47 5.48
CA SER A 220 13.48 -3.74 6.07
C SER A 220 14.64 -4.47 6.73
N GLY A 221 15.81 -4.52 6.10
CA GLY A 221 17.04 -5.07 6.69
C GLY A 221 17.40 -4.37 8.01
N LYS A 222 17.49 -3.04 8.02
CA LYS A 222 17.77 -2.27 9.24
C LYS A 222 16.70 -2.48 10.33
N PHE A 223 15.43 -2.61 9.93
CA PHE A 223 14.34 -2.91 10.86
C PHE A 223 14.55 -4.27 11.52
N LEU A 224 14.93 -5.30 10.73
CA LEU A 224 15.26 -6.61 11.26
C LEU A 224 16.51 -6.58 12.13
N ASP A 225 17.56 -5.85 11.75
CA ASP A 225 18.81 -5.73 12.52
C ASP A 225 18.56 -5.11 13.90
N SER A 226 17.79 -4.02 13.95
CA SER A 226 17.43 -3.38 15.22
C SER A 226 16.52 -4.25 16.09
N ASN A 227 15.75 -5.16 15.48
CA ASN A 227 14.81 -5.98 16.23
C ASN A 227 15.33 -7.37 16.60
N LEU A 228 16.20 -7.95 15.79
CA LEU A 228 16.69 -9.32 15.93
C LEU A 228 18.20 -9.34 16.16
N SER A 229 18.81 -8.25 16.63
CA SER A 229 20.24 -8.17 16.95
C SER A 229 20.70 -9.26 17.92
N GLU A 230 19.84 -9.61 18.89
CA GLU A 230 20.11 -10.68 19.88
C GLU A 230 19.95 -12.09 19.31
N LEU A 231 19.31 -12.24 18.15
CA LEU A 231 19.11 -13.52 17.49
C LEU A 231 20.12 -13.66 16.33
N CYS A 232 20.97 -14.68 16.38
CA CYS A 232 21.91 -15.03 15.31
C CYS A 232 21.19 -15.65 14.10
N LEU A 233 20.25 -14.92 13.49
CA LEU A 233 19.56 -15.34 12.28
C LEU A 233 20.45 -15.09 11.05
N ASP A 234 20.65 -16.14 10.25
CA ASP A 234 21.40 -16.10 8.99
C ASP A 234 20.87 -15.04 8.02
N GLN A 235 21.76 -14.42 7.22
CA GLN A 235 21.39 -13.36 6.30
C GLN A 235 20.38 -13.83 5.24
N GLY A 236 20.52 -15.06 4.73
CA GLY A 236 19.57 -15.61 3.75
C GLY A 236 18.16 -15.73 4.30
N LEU A 237 18.02 -16.03 5.60
CA LEU A 237 16.71 -16.07 6.27
C LEU A 237 16.16 -14.66 6.54
N ARG A 238 17.01 -13.68 6.86
CA ARG A 238 16.59 -12.27 6.94
C ARG A 238 16.05 -11.78 5.61
N ASP A 239 16.78 -12.06 4.53
CA ASP A 239 16.39 -11.73 3.16
C ASP A 239 15.07 -12.43 2.77
N PHE A 240 14.90 -13.70 3.17
CA PHE A 240 13.63 -14.40 3.00
C PHE A 240 12.48 -13.70 3.73
N ILE A 241 12.67 -13.23 4.97
CA ILE A 241 11.62 -12.50 5.71
C ILE A 241 11.23 -11.23 4.94
N VAL A 242 12.20 -10.46 4.43
CA VAL A 242 11.94 -9.27 3.62
C VAL A 242 11.15 -9.63 2.36
N HIS A 243 11.56 -10.67 1.65
CA HIS A 243 10.87 -11.19 0.47
C HIS A 243 9.44 -11.63 0.76
N PHE A 244 9.25 -12.44 1.81
CA PHE A 244 7.98 -13.05 2.18
C PHE A 244 6.96 -11.99 2.60
N THR A 245 7.39 -11.03 3.42
CA THR A 245 6.54 -9.96 3.96
C THR A 245 6.33 -8.81 2.98
N GLY A 246 7.15 -8.70 1.94
CA GLY A 246 7.16 -7.57 1.01
C GLY A 246 7.50 -6.23 1.67
N GLY A 247 8.21 -6.24 2.81
CA GLY A 247 8.57 -5.04 3.56
C GLY A 247 7.41 -4.41 4.35
N ILE A 248 6.28 -5.10 4.52
CA ILE A 248 5.14 -4.58 5.28
C ILE A 248 5.50 -4.54 6.78
N PRO A 249 5.51 -3.36 7.44
CA PRO A 249 5.98 -3.21 8.82
C PRO A 249 5.25 -4.10 9.83
N MET A 250 3.93 -4.28 9.68
CA MET A 250 3.16 -5.13 10.60
C MET A 250 3.62 -6.59 10.55
N TYR A 251 3.89 -7.13 9.36
CA TYR A 251 4.36 -8.52 9.19
C TYR A 251 5.77 -8.71 9.71
N LEU A 252 6.67 -7.76 9.40
CA LEU A 252 8.03 -7.76 9.95
C LEU A 252 7.98 -7.76 11.48
N ASN A 253 7.16 -6.89 12.09
CA ASN A 253 7.01 -6.82 13.53
C ASN A 253 6.42 -8.12 14.13
N ALA A 254 5.38 -8.69 13.51
CA ALA A 254 4.77 -9.93 13.99
C ALA A 254 5.75 -11.11 14.00
N ILE A 255 6.56 -11.26 12.94
CA ILE A 255 7.60 -12.29 12.86
C ILE A 255 8.70 -12.01 13.89
N CYS A 256 9.15 -10.76 14.03
CA CYS A 256 10.16 -10.40 15.03
C CYS A 256 9.69 -10.70 16.46
N GLU A 257 8.45 -10.36 16.80
CA GLU A 257 7.87 -10.65 18.12
C GLU A 257 7.73 -12.16 18.36
N ALA A 258 7.35 -12.95 17.34
CA ALA A 258 7.26 -14.39 17.45
C ALA A 258 8.63 -15.03 17.73
N LEU A 259 9.66 -14.62 16.98
CA LEU A 259 11.03 -15.11 17.16
C LEU A 259 11.64 -14.69 18.51
N ARG A 260 11.40 -13.45 18.96
CA ARG A 260 11.88 -12.97 20.28
C ARG A 260 11.26 -13.72 21.45
N LYS A 261 9.96 -14.04 21.36
CA LYS A 261 9.25 -14.75 22.43
C LYS A 261 9.83 -16.14 22.70
N ASN A 262 10.46 -16.75 21.70
CA ASN A 262 11.05 -18.07 21.83
C ASN A 262 12.35 -18.17 21.02
N SER A 263 13.48 -17.81 21.63
CA SER A 263 14.78 -17.72 20.93
C SER A 263 15.30 -19.03 20.35
N ARG A 264 14.72 -20.17 20.73
CA ARG A 264 15.04 -21.50 20.17
C ARG A 264 14.16 -21.88 18.98
N MET A 265 13.09 -21.13 18.73
CA MET A 265 12.15 -21.37 17.65
C MET A 265 12.80 -21.02 16.31
N ASN A 266 12.71 -21.92 15.35
CA ASN A 266 13.16 -21.62 13.99
C ASN A 266 12.14 -20.74 13.25
N LEU A 267 12.55 -20.18 12.11
CA LEU A 267 11.68 -19.28 11.34
C LEU A 267 10.38 -19.96 10.84
N ALA A 268 10.45 -21.23 10.45
CA ALA A 268 9.30 -21.97 9.95
C ALA A 268 8.24 -22.14 11.05
N GLU A 269 8.65 -22.52 12.25
CA GLU A 269 7.79 -22.63 13.44
C GLU A 269 7.14 -21.29 13.81
N ALA A 270 7.89 -20.19 13.74
CA ALA A 270 7.35 -18.86 14.03
C ALA A 270 6.26 -18.45 13.03
N ILE A 271 6.49 -18.67 11.73
CA ILE A 271 5.53 -18.36 10.67
C ILE A 271 4.31 -19.29 10.76
N GLU A 272 4.52 -20.56 11.07
CA GLU A 272 3.45 -21.54 11.32
C GLU A 272 2.53 -21.11 12.46
N GLY A 273 3.10 -20.72 13.61
CA GLY A 273 2.31 -20.23 14.74
C GLY A 273 1.51 -18.95 14.43
N LEU A 274 2.00 -18.12 13.50
CA LEU A 274 1.29 -16.91 13.08
C LEU A 274 0.16 -17.18 12.08
N LEU A 275 0.37 -18.09 11.12
CA LEU A 275 -0.49 -18.29 9.95
C LEU A 275 -1.39 -19.51 10.01
N PHE A 276 -0.95 -20.60 10.64
CA PHE A 276 -1.66 -21.87 10.62
C PHE A 276 -2.54 -22.04 11.87
N ASP A 277 -1.97 -21.78 13.05
CA ASP A 277 -2.62 -21.97 14.34
C ASP A 277 -3.88 -21.09 14.46
N SER A 278 -4.96 -21.62 15.03
CA SER A 278 -6.26 -20.91 15.15
C SER A 278 -6.18 -19.65 16.02
N SER A 279 -5.27 -19.63 16.98
CA SER A 279 -4.93 -18.47 17.82
C SER A 279 -3.88 -17.55 17.19
N GLY A 280 -3.32 -17.91 16.03
CA GLY A 280 -2.32 -17.13 15.32
C GLY A 280 -2.88 -15.79 14.86
N LEU A 281 -2.15 -14.72 15.15
CA LEU A 281 -2.56 -13.34 14.86
C LEU A 281 -2.94 -13.16 13.38
N LEU A 282 -2.11 -13.68 12.47
CA LEU A 282 -2.32 -13.51 11.03
C LEU A 282 -3.43 -14.43 10.53
N ASN A 283 -3.51 -15.65 11.05
CA ASN A 283 -4.60 -16.57 10.71
C ASN A 283 -5.98 -16.00 11.05
N GLN A 284 -6.16 -15.45 12.26
CA GLN A 284 -7.42 -14.82 12.67
C GLN A 284 -7.76 -13.62 11.80
N ARG A 285 -6.75 -12.78 11.50
CA ARG A 285 -6.90 -11.62 10.64
C ARG A 285 -7.37 -12.01 9.24
N PHE A 286 -6.69 -12.96 8.60
CA PHE A 286 -7.05 -13.41 7.25
C PHE A 286 -8.36 -14.16 7.19
N SER A 287 -8.67 -14.95 8.22
CA SER A 287 -9.99 -15.58 8.37
C SER A 287 -11.11 -14.54 8.42
N ASN A 288 -10.95 -13.47 9.19
CA ASN A 288 -11.92 -12.37 9.24
C ASN A 288 -11.97 -11.55 7.95
N TYR A 289 -10.84 -11.42 7.25
CA TYR A 289 -10.80 -10.76 5.95
C TYR A 289 -11.58 -11.56 4.89
N ILE A 290 -11.42 -12.89 4.84
CA ILE A 290 -12.11 -13.75 3.89
C ILE A 290 -13.63 -13.79 4.11
N LYS A 291 -14.11 -13.68 5.35
CA LYS A 291 -15.56 -13.63 5.65
C LYS A 291 -16.29 -12.56 4.83
N ARG A 292 -15.62 -11.43 4.53
CA ARG A 292 -16.16 -10.35 3.69
C ARG A 292 -16.57 -10.80 2.28
N PHE A 293 -15.99 -11.89 1.78
CA PHE A 293 -16.34 -12.47 0.48
C PHE A 293 -17.29 -13.66 0.59
N ILE A 294 -17.26 -14.38 1.71
CA ILE A 294 -18.14 -15.52 1.96
C ILE A 294 -19.60 -15.08 2.00
N ASP A 295 -19.87 -13.92 2.60
CA ASP A 295 -21.23 -13.37 2.77
C ASP A 295 -21.80 -12.74 1.50
N LEU A 296 -21.04 -12.70 0.39
CA LEU A 296 -21.46 -12.09 -0.87
C LEU A 296 -22.13 -13.11 -1.82
N PRO A 297 -23.08 -12.66 -2.66
CA PRO A 297 -23.57 -13.47 -3.77
C PRO A 297 -22.43 -13.89 -4.70
N HIS A 298 -22.42 -15.16 -5.13
CA HIS A 298 -21.35 -15.76 -5.92
C HIS A 298 -19.97 -15.77 -5.22
N ASN A 299 -19.97 -15.91 -3.90
CA ASN A 299 -18.77 -16.05 -3.05
C ASN A 299 -17.69 -16.98 -3.65
N GLU A 300 -18.08 -18.15 -4.14
CA GLU A 300 -17.18 -19.12 -4.75
C GLU A 300 -16.32 -18.51 -5.85
N ALA A 301 -16.89 -17.65 -6.70
CA ALA A 301 -16.15 -17.05 -7.80
C ALA A 301 -15.04 -16.13 -7.30
N TYR A 302 -15.30 -15.33 -6.26
CA TYR A 302 -14.29 -14.46 -5.65
C TYR A 302 -13.17 -15.28 -5.01
N LEU A 303 -13.52 -16.29 -4.21
CA LEU A 303 -12.56 -17.16 -3.54
C LEU A 303 -11.69 -17.93 -4.53
N TRP A 304 -12.28 -18.43 -5.62
CA TRP A 304 -11.54 -19.12 -6.68
C TRP A 304 -10.61 -18.18 -7.44
N ILE A 305 -11.02 -16.95 -7.77
CA ILE A 305 -10.12 -15.96 -8.40
C ILE A 305 -8.92 -15.70 -7.48
N LEU A 306 -9.15 -15.48 -6.19
CA LEU A 306 -8.07 -15.26 -5.22
C LEU A 306 -7.14 -16.48 -5.14
N TYR A 307 -7.69 -17.69 -4.98
CA TYR A 307 -6.90 -18.92 -4.91
C TYR A 307 -6.08 -19.18 -6.19
N LEU A 308 -6.68 -19.05 -7.37
CA LEU A 308 -5.99 -19.25 -8.64
C LEU A 308 -4.87 -18.21 -8.84
N THR A 309 -5.13 -16.96 -8.45
CA THR A 309 -4.10 -15.90 -8.48
C THR A 309 -2.95 -16.23 -7.54
N ALA A 310 -3.24 -16.66 -6.30
CA ALA A 310 -2.22 -17.09 -5.33
C ALA A 310 -1.41 -18.30 -5.80
N SER A 311 -2.02 -19.15 -6.64
CA SER A 311 -1.40 -20.35 -7.20
C SER A 311 -0.62 -20.09 -8.50
N GLY A 312 -0.44 -18.82 -8.89
CA GLY A 312 0.28 -18.42 -10.10
C GLY A 312 -0.54 -18.49 -11.39
N ARG A 313 -1.80 -18.93 -11.34
CA ARG A 313 -2.74 -18.93 -12.46
C ARG A 313 -3.47 -17.60 -12.51
N ASN A 314 -2.74 -16.56 -12.89
CA ASN A 314 -3.11 -15.18 -12.63
C ASN A 314 -3.65 -14.41 -13.85
N LYS A 315 -4.02 -15.10 -14.93
CA LYS A 315 -4.63 -14.50 -16.12
C LYS A 315 -6.11 -14.86 -16.22
N ILE A 316 -6.97 -13.86 -16.46
CA ILE A 316 -8.43 -14.06 -16.59
C ILE A 316 -8.79 -15.11 -17.65
N LYS A 317 -8.05 -15.16 -18.76
CA LYS A 317 -8.28 -16.13 -19.84
C LYS A 317 -8.13 -17.58 -19.35
N GLU A 318 -7.08 -17.84 -18.58
CA GLU A 318 -6.77 -19.17 -18.05
C GLU A 318 -7.75 -19.54 -16.93
N MET A 319 -8.03 -18.60 -16.03
CA MET A 319 -9.04 -18.79 -14.96
C MET A 319 -10.43 -19.13 -15.54
N ALA A 320 -10.85 -18.45 -16.61
CA ALA A 320 -12.12 -18.70 -17.29
C ALA A 320 -12.24 -20.15 -17.78
N GLN A 321 -11.16 -20.70 -18.34
CA GLN A 321 -11.10 -22.08 -18.80
C GLN A 321 -11.18 -23.07 -17.63
N ILE A 322 -10.45 -22.80 -16.54
CA ILE A 322 -10.42 -23.68 -15.35
C ILE A 322 -11.75 -23.71 -14.63
N MET A 323 -12.39 -22.54 -14.48
CA MET A 323 -13.64 -22.40 -13.75
C MET A 323 -14.87 -22.73 -14.61
N ASN A 324 -14.68 -23.02 -15.90
CA ASN A 324 -15.75 -23.18 -16.89
C ASN A 324 -16.75 -22.01 -16.88
N LYS A 325 -16.23 -20.77 -16.84
CA LYS A 325 -17.02 -19.52 -16.76
C LYS A 325 -16.69 -18.58 -17.89
N SER A 326 -17.64 -17.69 -18.21
CA SER A 326 -17.39 -16.66 -19.22
C SER A 326 -16.35 -15.64 -18.74
N LYS A 327 -15.51 -15.14 -19.66
CA LYS A 327 -14.55 -14.07 -19.35
C LYS A 327 -15.22 -12.80 -18.83
N LYS A 328 -16.43 -12.50 -19.32
CA LYS A 328 -17.20 -11.31 -18.92
C LYS A 328 -17.62 -11.40 -17.45
N GLU A 329 -18.12 -12.56 -17.03
CA GLU A 329 -18.51 -12.81 -15.63
C GLU A 329 -17.28 -12.70 -14.71
N LEU A 330 -16.18 -13.39 -15.03
CA LEU A 330 -14.97 -13.30 -14.21
C LEU A 330 -14.37 -11.90 -14.17
N SER A 331 -14.42 -11.16 -15.27
CA SER A 331 -13.94 -9.77 -15.31
C SER A 331 -14.75 -8.88 -14.37
N LEU A 332 -16.08 -9.07 -14.29
CA LEU A 332 -16.93 -8.32 -13.34
C LEU A 332 -16.50 -8.59 -11.89
N ARG A 333 -16.27 -9.87 -11.54
CA ARG A 333 -15.86 -10.27 -10.19
C ARG A 333 -14.45 -9.81 -9.84
N ALA A 334 -13.53 -9.90 -10.80
CA ALA A 334 -12.17 -9.39 -10.63
C ALA A 334 -12.15 -7.86 -10.47
N ASN A 335 -13.00 -7.12 -11.20
CA ASN A 335 -13.12 -5.68 -11.04
C ASN A 335 -13.59 -5.28 -9.64
N TYR A 336 -14.54 -6.03 -9.07
CA TYR A 336 -14.94 -5.83 -7.67
C TYR A 336 -13.77 -6.04 -6.68
N LEU A 337 -12.96 -7.08 -6.89
CA LEU A 337 -11.75 -7.31 -6.06
C LEU A 337 -10.67 -6.22 -6.26
N LEU A 338 -10.59 -5.62 -7.46
CA LEU A 338 -9.72 -4.48 -7.75
C LEU A 338 -10.19 -3.22 -7.00
N GLU A 339 -11.51 -2.98 -6.95
CA GLU A 339 -12.09 -1.84 -6.22
C GLU A 339 -11.85 -1.91 -4.71
N LEU A 340 -11.72 -3.12 -4.17
CA LEU A 340 -11.38 -3.39 -2.77
C LEU A 340 -9.87 -3.43 -2.50
N ASP A 341 -9.03 -3.15 -3.51
CA ASP A 341 -7.57 -3.27 -3.43
C ASP A 341 -7.09 -4.63 -2.87
N THR A 342 -7.89 -5.70 -3.02
CA THR A 342 -7.47 -7.07 -2.69
C THR A 342 -6.48 -7.59 -3.72
N ILE A 343 -6.76 -7.27 -4.99
CA ILE A 343 -5.90 -7.57 -6.12
C ILE A 343 -5.54 -6.29 -6.86
N SER A 344 -4.50 -6.35 -7.69
CA SER A 344 -4.14 -5.35 -8.69
C SER A 344 -4.07 -5.99 -10.07
N ARG A 345 -4.19 -5.17 -11.11
CA ARG A 345 -4.05 -5.60 -12.51
C ARG A 345 -2.82 -4.94 -13.12
N ASN A 346 -1.97 -5.76 -13.73
CA ASN A 346 -0.82 -5.30 -14.50
C ASN A 346 -0.86 -5.93 -15.89
N GLY A 347 -1.44 -5.19 -16.85
CA GLY A 347 -1.73 -5.71 -18.18
C GLY A 347 -2.68 -6.90 -18.12
N ASP A 348 -2.23 -8.08 -18.56
CA ASP A 348 -3.02 -9.32 -18.57
C ASP A 348 -2.99 -10.07 -17.21
N PHE A 349 -2.10 -9.66 -16.31
CA PHE A 349 -1.89 -10.31 -15.02
C PHE A 349 -2.74 -9.70 -13.91
N LEU A 350 -3.30 -10.56 -13.07
CA LEU A 350 -3.79 -10.22 -11.74
C LEU A 350 -2.71 -10.51 -10.70
N LYS A 351 -2.71 -9.75 -9.61
CA LYS A 351 -1.79 -9.96 -8.50
C LYS A 351 -2.51 -9.73 -7.19
N ILE A 352 -2.37 -10.62 -6.21
CA ILE A 352 -2.81 -10.33 -4.84
C ILE A 352 -1.86 -9.30 -4.26
N ASN A 353 -2.40 -8.19 -3.75
CA ASN A 353 -1.59 -7.09 -3.26
C ASN A 353 -0.79 -7.47 -2.00
N ASP A 354 -1.32 -8.39 -1.20
CA ASP A 354 -0.71 -8.93 0.00
C ASP A 354 -0.15 -10.35 -0.24
N ARG A 355 1.18 -10.47 -0.25
CA ARG A 355 1.89 -11.73 -0.50
C ARG A 355 1.64 -12.78 0.59
N VAL A 356 1.65 -12.36 1.85
CA VAL A 356 1.47 -13.25 3.00
C VAL A 356 0.04 -13.78 3.01
N PHE A 357 -0.92 -12.93 2.66
CA PHE A 357 -2.30 -13.36 2.46
C PHE A 357 -2.44 -14.36 1.31
N GLY A 358 -1.77 -14.11 0.16
CA GLY A 358 -1.75 -15.05 -0.96
C GLY A 358 -1.19 -16.42 -0.56
N PHE A 359 -0.09 -16.44 0.20
CA PHE A 359 0.47 -17.67 0.75
C PHE A 359 -0.52 -18.39 1.68
N TRP A 360 -1.13 -17.66 2.61
CA TRP A 360 -2.13 -18.21 3.53
C TRP A 360 -3.35 -18.80 2.79
N LEU A 361 -3.82 -18.14 1.73
CA LEU A 361 -4.91 -18.66 0.90
C LEU A 361 -4.57 -20.01 0.26
N LYS A 362 -3.36 -20.11 -0.29
CA LYS A 362 -2.88 -21.30 -1.00
C LYS A 362 -2.67 -22.49 -0.06
N PHE A 363 -2.05 -22.27 1.10
CA PHE A 363 -1.56 -23.38 1.93
C PHE A 363 -2.37 -23.62 3.21
N VAL A 364 -3.04 -22.59 3.75
CA VAL A 364 -3.84 -22.73 4.98
C VAL A 364 -5.32 -22.83 4.65
N TYR A 365 -5.88 -21.82 3.97
CA TYR A 365 -7.30 -21.77 3.70
C TYR A 365 -7.73 -22.92 2.78
N ARG A 366 -7.04 -23.10 1.65
CA ARG A 366 -7.35 -24.19 0.73
C ARG A 366 -7.07 -25.56 1.35
N GLY A 367 -5.94 -25.71 2.06
CA GLY A 367 -5.60 -26.95 2.75
C GLY A 367 -6.69 -27.40 3.74
N LYS A 368 -7.31 -26.46 4.46
CA LYS A 368 -8.43 -26.74 5.37
C LYS A 368 -9.73 -27.12 4.64
N LEU A 369 -9.98 -26.55 3.45
CA LEU A 369 -11.16 -26.87 2.64
C LEU A 369 -11.05 -28.23 1.95
N ASP A 370 -9.86 -28.59 1.47
CA ASP A 370 -9.63 -29.86 0.76
C ASP A 370 -9.48 -31.05 1.71
N SER A 371 -9.26 -30.79 3.00
CA SER A 371 -9.10 -31.85 4.00
C SER A 371 -10.42 -32.54 4.28
N LEU A 372 -10.47 -33.84 3.97
CA LEU A 372 -11.60 -34.72 4.29
C LEU A 372 -11.58 -35.20 5.76
N THR A 373 -10.47 -34.99 6.46
CA THR A 373 -10.28 -35.40 7.86
C THR A 373 -9.94 -34.20 8.74
N PHE A 374 -10.22 -34.31 10.04
CA PHE A 374 -9.79 -33.34 11.06
C PHE A 374 -8.36 -33.62 11.55
N ASP A 375 -7.49 -34.14 10.68
CA ASP A 375 -6.11 -34.42 11.06
C ASP A 375 -5.26 -33.14 11.01
N ALA A 376 -5.39 -32.36 12.08
CA ALA A 376 -4.64 -31.12 12.25
C ALA A 376 -3.12 -31.33 12.25
N LYS A 377 -2.65 -32.54 12.60
CA LYS A 377 -1.21 -32.84 12.64
C LYS A 377 -0.66 -32.98 11.22
N ASN A 378 -1.29 -33.81 10.39
CA ASN A 378 -0.88 -34.00 9.00
C ASN A 378 -0.98 -32.69 8.19
N GLN A 379 -2.02 -31.89 8.40
CA GLN A 379 -2.14 -30.57 7.74
C GLN A 379 -1.01 -29.62 8.14
N LYS A 380 -0.60 -29.67 9.42
CA LYS A 380 0.45 -28.82 9.96
C LYS A 380 1.82 -29.24 9.43
N GLU A 381 2.08 -30.54 9.34
CA GLU A 381 3.28 -31.09 8.69
C GLU A 381 3.35 -30.68 7.22
N TYR A 382 2.25 -30.85 6.46
CA TYR A 382 2.19 -30.42 5.06
C TYR A 382 2.42 -28.91 4.90
N PHE A 383 1.82 -28.08 5.76
CA PHE A 383 2.07 -26.64 5.76
C PHE A 383 3.57 -26.31 5.97
N ARG A 384 4.20 -26.98 6.94
CA ARG A 384 5.61 -26.79 7.26
C ARG A 384 6.51 -27.20 6.11
N GLU A 385 6.25 -28.35 5.48
CA GLU A 385 7.01 -28.82 4.32
C GLU A 385 6.98 -27.81 3.17
N ASN A 386 5.80 -27.27 2.84
CA ASN A 386 5.66 -26.25 1.80
C ASN A 386 6.38 -24.94 2.14
N LEU A 387 6.37 -24.54 3.42
CA LEU A 387 7.08 -23.35 3.87
C LEU A 387 8.60 -23.54 3.78
N GLU A 388 9.10 -24.69 4.23
CA GLU A 388 10.52 -25.01 4.15
C GLU A 388 11.00 -25.17 2.70
N GLU A 389 10.18 -25.75 1.82
CA GLU A 389 10.46 -25.81 0.39
C GLU A 389 10.57 -24.39 -0.20
N MET A 390 9.65 -23.50 0.14
CA MET A 390 9.70 -22.10 -0.29
C MET A 390 10.96 -21.38 0.21
N ILE A 391 11.39 -21.64 1.44
CA ILE A 391 12.65 -21.10 1.97
C ILE A 391 13.84 -21.65 1.19
N ARG A 392 13.89 -22.97 0.94
CA ARG A 392 14.96 -23.61 0.17
C ARG A 392 15.04 -23.07 -1.26
N GLU A 393 13.90 -22.96 -1.94
CA GLU A 393 13.82 -22.38 -3.29
C GLU A 393 14.32 -20.92 -3.30
N PHE A 394 13.93 -20.12 -2.31
CA PHE A 394 14.39 -18.75 -2.19
C PHE A 394 15.91 -18.68 -2.01
N LEU A 395 16.48 -19.47 -1.10
CA LEU A 395 17.92 -19.49 -0.83
C LEU A 395 18.71 -19.95 -2.06
N ALA A 396 18.23 -20.98 -2.77
CA ALA A 396 18.83 -21.44 -4.02
C ALA A 396 18.80 -20.34 -5.10
N CYS A 397 17.70 -19.61 -5.23
CA CYS A 397 17.60 -18.48 -6.16
C CYS A 397 18.46 -17.28 -5.74
N ALA A 398 18.65 -17.03 -4.45
CA ALA A 398 19.46 -15.92 -3.94
C ALA A 398 20.96 -16.10 -4.26
N GLN A 399 21.43 -17.35 -4.35
CA GLN A 399 22.81 -17.67 -4.72
C GLN A 399 23.12 -17.51 -6.22
N LYS A 400 22.09 -17.42 -7.08
CA LYS A 400 22.26 -17.28 -8.53
C LYS A 400 22.68 -15.86 -8.93
N PRO A 401 23.62 -15.71 -9.87
CA PRO A 401 23.94 -14.41 -10.46
C PRO A 401 22.71 -13.73 -11.06
N LEU A 402 22.64 -12.39 -10.97
CA LEU A 402 21.53 -11.60 -11.52
C LEU A 402 21.26 -11.89 -13.00
N LEU A 403 22.32 -12.10 -13.79
CA LEU A 403 22.21 -12.42 -15.21
C LEU A 403 21.46 -13.73 -15.47
N GLU A 404 21.73 -14.77 -14.67
CA GLU A 404 21.05 -16.05 -14.75
C GLU A 404 19.56 -15.91 -14.37
N ARG A 405 19.27 -15.16 -13.30
CA ARG A 405 17.91 -14.88 -12.86
C ARG A 405 17.10 -14.11 -13.90
N LEU A 406 17.74 -13.15 -14.59
CA LEU A 406 17.12 -12.45 -15.71
C LEU A 406 16.85 -13.39 -16.87
N ALA A 407 17.79 -14.26 -17.23
CA ALA A 407 17.59 -15.24 -18.30
C ALA A 407 16.42 -16.20 -17.99
N GLU A 408 16.31 -16.67 -16.75
CA GLU A 408 15.18 -17.49 -16.28
C GLU A 408 13.85 -16.73 -16.39
N LEU A 409 13.82 -15.45 -15.99
CA LEU A 409 12.62 -14.61 -16.11
C LEU A 409 12.19 -14.44 -17.57
N LEU A 410 13.13 -14.12 -18.46
CA LEU A 410 12.83 -13.93 -19.89
C LEU A 410 12.26 -15.21 -20.54
N ARG A 411 12.68 -16.41 -20.10
CA ARG A 411 12.13 -17.68 -20.58
C ARG A 411 10.65 -17.88 -20.24
N LEU A 412 10.13 -17.19 -19.23
CA LEU A 412 8.73 -17.30 -18.81
C LEU A 412 7.80 -16.42 -19.66
N PHE A 413 8.35 -15.54 -20.49
CA PHE A 413 7.54 -14.63 -21.29
C PHE A 413 6.77 -15.40 -22.38
N ALA A 414 5.47 -15.14 -22.46
CA ALA A 414 4.54 -15.82 -23.36
C ALA A 414 3.68 -14.82 -24.17
N ASP A 415 4.32 -13.76 -24.68
CA ASP A 415 3.68 -12.67 -25.43
C ASP A 415 2.61 -11.88 -24.65
N ASP A 416 2.66 -11.97 -23.32
CA ASP A 416 1.75 -11.28 -22.42
C ASP A 416 1.95 -9.77 -22.44
N SER A 417 0.90 -9.02 -22.16
CA SER A 417 1.00 -7.59 -21.95
C SER A 417 1.15 -7.23 -20.48
N MET A 418 2.04 -6.30 -20.22
CA MET A 418 2.33 -5.73 -18.91
C MET A 418 2.27 -4.21 -19.02
N GLN A 419 1.80 -3.53 -17.99
CA GLN A 419 1.89 -2.09 -17.86
C GLN A 419 3.05 -1.73 -16.92
N LEU A 420 4.08 -1.11 -17.48
CA LEU A 420 5.16 -0.51 -16.70
C LEU A 420 4.96 1.00 -16.74
N GLU A 421 4.63 1.59 -15.59
CA GLU A 421 4.27 3.00 -15.46
C GLU A 421 3.07 3.38 -16.36
N LYS A 422 3.30 4.21 -17.39
CA LYS A 422 2.29 4.63 -18.37
C LYS A 422 2.39 3.87 -19.69
N LYS A 423 3.40 3.02 -19.87
CA LYS A 423 3.64 2.31 -21.13
C LYS A 423 3.17 0.86 -21.04
N LYS A 424 2.38 0.44 -22.03
CA LYS A 424 2.04 -0.97 -22.23
C LYS A 424 3.20 -1.64 -22.97
N ILE A 425 3.77 -2.66 -22.34
CA ILE A 425 4.89 -3.46 -22.83
C ILE A 425 4.36 -4.85 -23.17
N ARG A 426 4.68 -5.33 -24.36
CA ARG A 426 4.54 -6.76 -24.70
C ARG A 426 5.80 -7.49 -24.25
N LEU A 427 5.63 -8.54 -23.45
CA LEU A 427 6.66 -9.43 -22.96
C LEU A 427 6.84 -10.57 -23.97
N ASN A 428 7.72 -10.35 -24.93
CA ASN A 428 7.87 -11.23 -26.09
C ASN A 428 8.28 -12.66 -25.69
N HIS A 429 7.69 -13.65 -26.34
CA HIS A 429 8.22 -15.01 -26.28
C HIS A 429 9.55 -15.09 -27.04
N PHE A 430 10.61 -15.52 -26.35
CA PHE A 430 11.95 -15.65 -26.93
C PHE A 430 12.21 -17.08 -27.40
N ARG A 431 12.65 -17.21 -28.66
CA ARG A 431 13.13 -18.48 -29.23
C ARG A 431 14.55 -18.81 -28.74
N GLU A 432 15.33 -17.78 -28.47
CA GLU A 432 16.73 -17.90 -28.07
C GLU A 432 17.10 -16.78 -27.10
N ILE A 433 17.77 -17.13 -26.01
CA ILE A 433 18.35 -16.20 -25.03
C ILE A 433 19.83 -16.59 -24.86
N LYS A 434 20.73 -15.67 -25.20
CA LYS A 434 22.18 -15.89 -25.15
C LYS A 434 22.86 -14.85 -24.24
N PRO A 435 23.91 -15.22 -23.50
CA PRO A 435 24.76 -14.23 -22.85
C PRO A 435 25.42 -13.34 -23.89
N LEU A 436 25.60 -12.08 -23.53
CA LEU A 436 26.24 -11.07 -24.35
C LEU A 436 27.29 -10.36 -23.50
N GLU A 437 28.52 -10.27 -24.00
CA GLU A 437 29.57 -9.48 -23.40
C GLU A 437 29.71 -8.15 -24.16
N PHE A 438 29.89 -7.06 -23.42
CA PHE A 438 30.19 -5.76 -24.03
C PHE A 438 31.64 -5.37 -23.76
N GLY A 439 32.27 -4.68 -24.70
CA GLY A 439 33.66 -4.25 -24.59
C GLY A 439 33.91 -3.10 -23.62
N HIS A 440 32.93 -2.71 -22.79
CA HIS A 440 33.04 -1.58 -21.89
C HIS A 440 33.27 -2.00 -20.43
N ARG A 441 34.15 -1.28 -19.71
CA ARG A 441 34.55 -1.63 -18.33
C ARG A 441 33.39 -1.68 -17.35
N ALA A 442 32.39 -0.81 -17.50
CA ALA A 442 31.28 -0.66 -16.56
C ALA A 442 30.06 -1.55 -16.85
N LEU A 443 29.90 -2.02 -18.09
CA LEU A 443 28.78 -2.85 -18.53
C LEU A 443 29.30 -4.11 -19.20
N GLN A 444 29.94 -5.01 -18.44
CA GLN A 444 30.65 -6.14 -19.04
C GLN A 444 29.72 -7.26 -19.52
N ALA A 445 28.58 -7.46 -18.85
CA ALA A 445 27.71 -8.61 -19.07
C ALA A 445 26.26 -8.21 -19.37
N GLY A 446 25.61 -9.03 -20.19
CA GLY A 446 24.28 -8.80 -20.71
C GLY A 446 23.62 -10.03 -21.31
N LEU A 447 22.43 -9.84 -21.85
CA LEU A 447 21.64 -10.87 -22.52
C LEU A 447 21.16 -10.37 -23.88
N LEU A 448 21.15 -11.28 -24.85
CA LEU A 448 20.53 -11.11 -26.14
C LEU A 448 19.32 -12.05 -26.24
N GLY A 449 18.11 -11.48 -26.29
CA GLY A 449 16.86 -12.20 -26.47
C GLY A 449 16.33 -12.05 -27.90
N ARG A 450 16.15 -13.15 -28.62
CA ARG A 450 15.58 -13.17 -29.98
C ARG A 450 14.17 -13.73 -29.97
N SER A 451 13.23 -12.91 -30.43
CA SER A 451 11.84 -13.28 -30.70
C SER A 451 11.59 -13.27 -32.22
N ALA A 452 10.44 -13.77 -32.67
CA ALA A 452 10.09 -13.76 -34.09
C ALA A 452 10.06 -12.35 -34.71
N GLU A 453 9.67 -11.34 -33.92
CA GLU A 453 9.43 -9.97 -34.40
C GLU A 453 10.42 -8.96 -33.81
N SER A 454 11.18 -9.31 -32.78
CA SER A 454 12.00 -8.33 -32.04
C SER A 454 13.29 -8.89 -31.44
N LEU A 455 14.26 -8.01 -31.25
CA LEU A 455 15.53 -8.28 -30.60
C LEU A 455 15.62 -7.45 -29.31
N TRP A 456 15.85 -8.11 -28.19
CA TRP A 456 16.08 -7.46 -26.90
C TRP A 456 17.56 -7.55 -26.56
N ILE A 457 18.15 -6.41 -26.23
CA ILE A 457 19.54 -6.29 -25.78
C ILE A 457 19.48 -5.76 -24.35
N MET A 458 20.01 -6.53 -23.42
CA MET A 458 19.98 -6.22 -22.01
C MET A 458 21.40 -6.11 -21.48
N ALA A 459 21.73 -5.06 -20.73
CA ALA A 459 22.96 -4.98 -19.94
C ALA A 459 22.63 -5.01 -18.45
N VAL A 460 23.55 -5.54 -17.65
CA VAL A 460 23.42 -5.62 -16.19
C VAL A 460 24.56 -4.86 -15.53
N LYS A 461 24.23 -4.01 -14.55
CA LYS A 461 25.19 -3.28 -13.73
C LYS A 461 24.88 -3.43 -12.24
N ASN A 462 25.84 -3.87 -11.45
CA ASN A 462 25.68 -3.99 -10.00
C ASN A 462 25.90 -2.64 -9.27
N GLU A 463 26.66 -1.75 -9.90
CA GLU A 463 26.94 -0.39 -9.43
C GLU A 463 25.84 0.60 -9.85
N PRO A 464 25.81 1.82 -9.24
CA PRO A 464 24.95 2.89 -9.68
C PRO A 464 25.13 3.19 -11.17
N LEU A 465 24.00 3.40 -11.84
CA LEU A 465 23.97 3.74 -13.26
C LEU A 465 24.18 5.23 -13.44
N THR A 466 25.04 5.63 -14.39
CA THR A 466 25.35 7.02 -14.74
C THR A 466 24.87 7.36 -16.16
N GLU A 467 24.84 8.65 -16.49
CA GLU A 467 24.53 9.13 -17.84
C GLU A 467 25.53 8.63 -18.91
N ASP A 468 26.79 8.48 -18.53
CA ASP A 468 27.85 7.96 -19.41
C ASP A 468 27.60 6.49 -19.75
N ASP A 469 27.23 5.67 -18.75
CA ASP A 469 26.90 4.25 -18.97
C ASP A 469 25.77 4.09 -19.99
N ILE A 470 24.73 4.94 -19.88
CA ILE A 470 23.58 4.94 -20.81
C ILE A 470 24.04 5.27 -22.22
N THR A 471 24.88 6.30 -22.36
CA THR A 471 25.36 6.78 -23.66
C THR A 471 26.24 5.73 -24.34
N GLU A 472 27.08 5.03 -23.58
CA GLU A 472 27.91 3.94 -24.08
C GLU A 472 27.10 2.71 -24.45
N PHE A 473 26.14 2.33 -23.60
CA PHE A 473 25.22 1.24 -23.92
C PHE A 473 24.43 1.52 -25.19
N ALA A 474 24.00 2.77 -25.40
CA ALA A 474 23.35 3.18 -26.65
C ALA A 474 24.26 2.97 -27.87
N LYS A 475 25.56 3.31 -27.77
CA LYS A 475 26.56 3.08 -28.83
C LYS A 475 26.72 1.58 -29.12
N GLU A 476 26.86 0.74 -28.10
CA GLU A 476 26.95 -0.71 -28.25
C GLU A 476 25.70 -1.29 -28.91
N CYS A 477 24.52 -0.84 -28.49
CA CYS A 477 23.25 -1.27 -29.06
C CYS A 477 23.12 -0.89 -30.55
N ARG A 478 23.75 0.19 -31.03
CA ARG A 478 23.69 0.61 -32.46
C ARG A 478 24.38 -0.37 -33.40
N LYS A 479 25.28 -1.22 -32.89
CA LYS A 479 25.94 -2.29 -33.68
C LYS A 479 24.94 -3.34 -34.19
N TYR A 480 23.81 -3.50 -33.50
CA TYR A 480 22.77 -4.48 -33.83
C TYR A 480 21.69 -3.85 -34.70
N ARG A 481 21.77 -4.09 -36.02
CA ARG A 481 20.78 -3.61 -37.00
C ARG A 481 19.56 -4.54 -37.03
N HIS A 482 18.63 -4.36 -36.10
CA HIS A 482 17.33 -5.03 -36.10
C HIS A 482 16.19 -4.01 -36.13
N ARG A 483 15.16 -4.25 -36.95
CA ARG A 483 14.05 -3.30 -37.20
C ARG A 483 13.27 -2.94 -35.93
N LEU A 484 13.05 -3.91 -35.04
CA LEU A 484 12.41 -3.74 -33.74
C LEU A 484 13.39 -4.15 -32.65
N LYS A 485 14.19 -3.20 -32.18
CA LYS A 485 15.19 -3.38 -31.12
C LYS A 485 14.70 -2.75 -29.82
N LYS A 486 14.74 -3.51 -28.72
CA LYS A 486 14.54 -2.97 -27.37
C LYS A 486 15.85 -3.02 -26.61
N SER A 487 16.32 -1.87 -26.15
CA SER A 487 17.53 -1.73 -25.34
C SER A 487 17.14 -1.57 -23.88
N ILE A 488 17.68 -2.39 -22.99
CA ILE A 488 17.32 -2.41 -21.57
C ILE A 488 18.60 -2.43 -20.74
N VAL A 489 18.65 -1.62 -19.69
CA VAL A 489 19.73 -1.69 -18.70
C VAL A 489 19.11 -2.02 -17.36
N VAL A 490 19.63 -3.03 -16.67
CA VAL A 490 19.18 -3.45 -15.35
C VAL A 490 20.25 -3.07 -14.33
N THR A 491 19.87 -2.33 -13.29
CA THR A 491 20.74 -2.05 -12.15
C THR A 491 20.12 -2.48 -10.83
N VAL A 492 20.99 -2.86 -9.91
CA VAL A 492 20.64 -3.24 -8.54
C VAL A 492 20.38 -2.00 -7.66
N LYS A 493 20.96 -0.85 -8.01
CA LYS A 493 20.83 0.39 -7.24
C LYS A 493 19.71 1.28 -7.79
N GLU A 494 19.31 2.28 -7.00
CA GLU A 494 18.38 3.29 -7.47
C GLU A 494 19.00 4.11 -8.59
N ILE A 495 18.16 4.53 -9.54
CA ILE A 495 18.58 5.34 -10.68
C ILE A 495 18.14 6.78 -10.41
N ASP A 496 19.08 7.71 -10.44
CA ASP A 496 18.81 9.13 -10.26
C ASP A 496 17.97 9.70 -11.43
N MET A 497 17.40 10.89 -11.21
CA MET A 497 16.49 11.50 -12.18
C MET A 497 17.18 11.84 -13.51
N ASN A 498 18.43 12.31 -13.48
CA ASN A 498 19.12 12.74 -14.69
C ASN A 498 19.49 11.53 -15.56
N THR A 499 20.01 10.46 -14.96
CA THR A 499 20.26 9.19 -15.65
C THR A 499 18.98 8.59 -16.25
N ARG A 500 17.83 8.70 -15.54
CA ARG A 500 16.53 8.26 -16.10
C ARG A 500 16.12 9.10 -17.30
N LEU A 501 16.28 10.41 -17.27
CA LEU A 501 15.98 11.29 -18.39
C LEU A 501 16.85 10.96 -19.60
N ARG A 502 18.16 10.78 -19.38
CA ARG A 502 19.11 10.37 -20.43
C ARG A 502 18.73 9.03 -21.07
N ALA A 503 18.32 8.05 -20.27
CA ALA A 503 17.84 6.76 -20.78
C ALA A 503 16.59 6.92 -21.66
N MET A 504 15.67 7.83 -21.30
CA MET A 504 14.49 8.11 -22.12
C MET A 504 14.85 8.74 -23.46
N GLU A 505 15.82 9.67 -23.49
CA GLU A 505 16.30 10.30 -24.73
C GLU A 505 16.88 9.27 -25.72
N GLU A 506 17.69 8.34 -25.22
CA GLU A 506 18.31 7.28 -26.03
C GLU A 506 17.36 6.08 -26.28
N ASN A 507 16.08 6.17 -25.90
CA ASN A 507 15.08 5.10 -25.98
C ASN A 507 15.50 3.79 -25.28
N ILE A 508 16.25 3.90 -24.19
CA ILE A 508 16.70 2.79 -23.34
C ILE A 508 15.75 2.65 -22.16
N TRP A 509 15.38 1.41 -21.84
CA TRP A 509 14.59 1.11 -20.65
C TRP A 509 15.53 0.81 -19.49
N ALA A 510 15.62 1.73 -18.53
CA ALA A 510 16.38 1.51 -17.32
C ALA A 510 15.50 0.82 -16.27
N TRP A 511 15.89 -0.35 -15.78
CA TRP A 511 15.18 -1.12 -14.76
C TRP A 511 16.00 -1.11 -13.48
N ASP A 512 15.39 -0.61 -12.40
CA ASP A 512 15.92 -0.77 -11.05
C ASP A 512 15.41 -2.08 -10.43
N LEU A 513 15.93 -2.39 -9.24
CA LEU A 513 15.56 -3.58 -8.48
C LEU A 513 14.05 -3.66 -8.19
N LYS A 514 13.40 -2.52 -7.94
CA LYS A 514 11.95 -2.43 -7.69
C LYS A 514 11.17 -2.90 -8.92
N ARG A 515 11.51 -2.40 -10.11
CA ARG A 515 10.86 -2.81 -11.38
C ARG A 515 11.12 -4.28 -11.70
N LEU A 516 12.33 -4.76 -11.45
CA LEU A 516 12.66 -6.18 -11.64
C LEU A 516 11.83 -7.08 -10.73
N ASN A 517 11.76 -6.76 -9.43
CA ASN A 517 10.98 -7.52 -8.46
C ASN A 517 9.47 -7.47 -8.74
N GLN A 518 8.95 -6.37 -9.31
CA GLN A 518 7.58 -6.32 -9.81
C GLN A 518 7.33 -7.34 -10.93
N MET A 519 8.27 -7.52 -11.86
CA MET A 519 8.15 -8.54 -12.91
C MET A 519 8.26 -9.96 -12.37
N LEU A 520 9.21 -10.21 -11.45
CA LEU A 520 9.35 -11.51 -10.79
C LEU A 520 8.07 -11.91 -10.06
N ASP A 521 7.40 -10.96 -9.40
CA ASP A 521 6.11 -11.21 -8.73
C ASP A 521 5.00 -11.64 -9.69
N LEU A 522 4.95 -11.13 -10.93
CA LEU A 522 3.94 -11.54 -11.92
C LEU A 522 4.08 -13.01 -12.31
N TYR A 523 5.30 -13.54 -12.23
CA TYR A 523 5.61 -14.94 -12.53
C TYR A 523 5.83 -15.78 -11.27
N SER A 524 5.45 -15.28 -10.08
CA SER A 524 5.63 -15.96 -8.80
C SER A 524 7.07 -16.42 -8.53
N ARG A 525 8.06 -15.61 -8.94
CA ARG A 525 9.48 -15.90 -8.73
C ARG A 525 10.03 -15.16 -7.50
N PRO A 526 11.04 -15.76 -6.80
CA PRO A 526 11.74 -15.10 -5.70
C PRO A 526 12.25 -13.70 -6.07
N TRP A 527 12.34 -12.79 -5.10
CA TRP A 527 12.92 -11.46 -5.30
C TRP A 527 14.44 -11.51 -5.41
N VAL A 528 15.00 -10.54 -6.11
CA VAL A 528 16.42 -10.19 -6.00
C VAL A 528 16.56 -9.25 -4.81
N ILE A 529 17.46 -9.60 -3.88
CA ILE A 529 17.82 -8.83 -2.69
C ILE A 529 19.31 -8.56 -2.77
N ALA A 530 19.72 -7.29 -2.61
CA ALA A 530 21.09 -6.84 -2.84
C ALA A 530 21.37 -5.42 -2.29
#